data_AF-A0A8J6ZF80-F1
#
_entry.id   AF-A0A8J6ZF80-F1
#
_cell.length_a   1.000
_cell.length_b   1.000
_cell.length_c   1.000
_cell.angle_alpha   90.00
_cell.angle_beta   90.00
_cell.angle_gamma   90.00
#
_symmetry.space_group_name_H-M   'P 1'
#
loop_
_entity.id
_entity.type
_entity.pdbx_description
1 polymer ?
#
loop_
_entity_poly.entity_id
_entity_poly.type
_entity_poly.pdbx_seq_one_letter_code
_entity_poly.pdbx_strand_id
1 'polypeptide(L)'
;MSFNNSQLNLVNLRPLLTLLAVIWLLGTLGLGWLVKSLFILFLLLSLAPVVAFLGFRWWLQRNIVSDKCPVCEYEFTGLNNSQLQCPNCGERLSVQQGHFQRFAPEGTIDVTAVEVPAQSLED
;
A
#
# COMPACT_ATOMS: atom_id res chain seq x y z
N MET A 1 -45.89 -64.38 -14.57
CA MET A 1 -45.16 -63.44 -15.44
C MET A 1 -43.90 -63.00 -14.71
N SER A 2 -42.75 -63.17 -15.36
CA SER A 2 -41.40 -63.14 -14.78
C SER A 2 -40.91 -61.71 -14.48
N PHE A 3 -40.52 -61.44 -13.23
CA PHE A 3 -39.92 -60.18 -12.77
C PHE A 3 -38.39 -60.24 -12.64
N ASN A 4 -37.72 -61.22 -13.26
CA ASN A 4 -36.30 -61.48 -12.99
C ASN A 4 -35.31 -60.66 -13.85
N ASN A 5 -35.79 -59.87 -14.82
CA ASN A 5 -34.91 -59.14 -15.75
C ASN A 5 -34.46 -57.76 -15.25
N SER A 6 -35.11 -57.19 -14.23
CA SER A 6 -34.82 -55.84 -13.73
C SER A 6 -33.67 -55.80 -12.72
N GLN A 7 -33.31 -56.92 -12.09
CA GLN A 7 -32.21 -56.97 -11.11
C GLN A 7 -30.82 -56.95 -11.76
N LEU A 8 -30.66 -57.56 -12.94
CA LEU A 8 -29.39 -57.65 -13.65
C LEU A 8 -28.93 -56.29 -14.22
N ASN A 9 -29.86 -55.44 -14.65
CA ASN A 9 -29.54 -54.08 -15.11
C ASN A 9 -29.13 -53.14 -13.96
N LEU A 10 -29.74 -53.27 -12.78
CA LEU A 10 -29.43 -52.41 -11.63
C LEU A 10 -28.03 -52.66 -11.07
N VAL A 11 -27.56 -53.90 -11.07
CA VAL A 11 -26.20 -54.27 -10.61
C VAL A 11 -25.11 -53.69 -11.52
N ASN A 12 -25.38 -53.62 -12.83
CA ASN A 12 -24.43 -53.06 -13.80
C ASN A 12 -24.46 -51.51 -13.85
N LEU A 13 -25.60 -50.90 -13.48
CA LEU A 13 -25.77 -49.44 -13.39
C LEU A 13 -25.27 -48.85 -12.05
N ARG A 14 -25.22 -49.65 -10.99
CA ARG A 14 -24.71 -49.25 -9.66
C ARG A 14 -23.34 -48.55 -9.69
N PRO A 15 -22.28 -49.09 -10.33
CA PRO A 15 -20.97 -48.44 -10.34
C PRO A 15 -20.98 -47.08 -11.06
N LEU A 16 -21.74 -46.94 -12.14
CA LEU A 16 -21.90 -45.68 -12.87
C LEU A 16 -22.66 -44.64 -12.03
N LEU A 17 -23.74 -45.06 -11.36
CA LEU A 17 -24.51 -44.22 -10.45
C LEU A 17 -23.68 -43.75 -9.25
N THR A 18 -22.84 -44.62 -8.69
CA THR A 18 -21.92 -44.23 -7.61
C THR A 18 -20.85 -43.27 -8.09
N LEU A 19 -20.31 -43.44 -9.30
CA LEU A 19 -19.34 -42.51 -9.89
C LEU A 19 -19.96 -41.13 -10.11
N LEU A 20 -21.16 -41.06 -10.69
CA LEU A 20 -21.89 -39.82 -10.86
C LEU A 20 -22.23 -39.16 -9.52
N ALA A 21 -22.65 -39.93 -8.53
CA ALA A 21 -22.92 -39.41 -7.18
C ALA A 21 -21.65 -38.85 -6.53
N VAL A 22 -20.51 -39.52 -6.67
CA VAL A 22 -19.22 -39.06 -6.13
C VAL A 22 -18.73 -37.80 -6.87
N ILE A 23 -18.80 -37.78 -8.21
CA ILE A 23 -18.44 -36.59 -9.01
C ILE A 23 -19.36 -35.42 -8.67
N TRP A 24 -20.66 -35.67 -8.47
CA TRP A 24 -21.61 -34.64 -8.09
C TRP A 24 -21.37 -34.13 -6.66
N LEU A 25 -21.05 -35.01 -5.71
CA LEU A 25 -20.64 -34.61 -4.36
C LEU A 25 -19.34 -33.81 -4.38
N LEU A 26 -18.32 -34.26 -5.09
CA LEU A 26 -17.05 -33.53 -5.21
C LEU A 26 -17.22 -32.21 -5.96
N GLY A 27 -18.09 -32.17 -6.98
CA GLY A 27 -18.46 -30.97 -7.70
C GLY A 27 -19.21 -29.98 -6.82
N THR A 28 -20.20 -30.41 -6.04
CA THR A 28 -20.95 -29.51 -5.13
C THR A 28 -20.07 -28.99 -4.00
N LEU A 29 -19.17 -29.82 -3.46
CA LEU A 29 -18.25 -29.44 -2.39
C LEU A 29 -17.10 -28.54 -2.89
N GLY A 30 -16.53 -28.81 -4.07
CA GLY A 30 -15.37 -28.09 -4.61
C GLY A 30 -15.71 -26.90 -5.50
N LEU A 31 -16.72 -27.01 -6.37
CA LEU A 31 -17.07 -25.99 -7.35
C LEU A 31 -17.74 -24.78 -6.69
N GLY A 32 -18.50 -24.99 -5.61
CA GLY A 32 -19.07 -23.90 -4.82
C GLY A 32 -18.01 -22.99 -4.19
N TRP A 33 -16.92 -23.59 -3.68
CA TRP A 33 -15.79 -22.84 -3.13
C TRP A 33 -15.04 -22.07 -4.23
N LEU A 34 -14.80 -22.71 -5.37
CA LEU A 34 -14.08 -22.09 -6.49
C LEU A 34 -14.83 -20.87 -7.06
N VAL A 35 -16.13 -21.01 -7.30
CA VAL A 35 -16.98 -19.93 -7.81
C VAL A 35 -17.08 -18.79 -6.79
N LYS A 36 -17.20 -19.10 -5.49
CA LYS A 36 -17.24 -18.09 -4.44
C LYS A 36 -15.92 -17.30 -4.35
N SER A 37 -14.79 -17.99 -4.45
CA SER A 37 -13.46 -17.36 -4.49
C SER A 37 -13.29 -16.48 -5.73
N LEU A 38 -13.72 -16.97 -6.90
CA LEU A 38 -13.67 -16.20 -8.14
C LEU A 38 -14.51 -14.91 -8.04
N PHE A 39 -15.70 -15.00 -7.46
CA PHE A 39 -16.55 -13.82 -7.24
C PHE A 39 -15.90 -12.80 -6.27
N ILE A 40 -15.27 -13.27 -5.19
CA ILE A 40 -14.51 -12.40 -4.27
C ILE A 40 -13.33 -11.76 -4.98
N LEU A 41 -12.60 -12.49 -5.82
CA LEU A 41 -11.49 -11.96 -6.60
C LEU A 41 -11.96 -10.88 -7.56
N PHE A 42 -13.06 -11.10 -8.30
CA PHE A 42 -13.64 -10.07 -9.17
C PHE A 42 -14.08 -8.85 -8.38
N LEU A 43 -14.77 -9.04 -7.26
CA LEU A 43 -15.19 -7.95 -6.39
C LEU A 43 -13.99 -7.15 -5.89
N LEU A 44 -12.93 -7.83 -5.42
CA LEU A 44 -11.69 -7.20 -5.00
C LEU A 44 -11.02 -6.47 -6.16
N LEU A 45 -10.91 -7.08 -7.34
CA LEU A 45 -10.28 -6.48 -8.50
C LEU A 45 -11.04 -5.23 -8.98
N SER A 46 -12.37 -5.22 -8.86
CA SER A 46 -13.20 -4.06 -9.18
C SER A 46 -13.17 -2.97 -8.10
N LEU A 47 -13.15 -3.34 -6.80
CA LEU A 47 -13.13 -2.36 -5.70
C LEU A 47 -11.73 -1.84 -5.38
N ALA A 48 -10.70 -2.66 -5.56
CA ALA A 48 -9.30 -2.31 -5.29
C ALA A 48 -8.86 -1.00 -5.95
N PRO A 49 -9.12 -0.73 -7.25
CA PRO A 49 -8.70 0.54 -7.85
C PRO A 49 -9.37 1.75 -7.19
N VAL A 50 -10.63 1.63 -6.77
CA VAL A 50 -11.36 2.71 -6.09
C VAL A 50 -10.75 2.97 -4.72
N VAL A 51 -10.54 1.92 -3.93
CA VAL A 51 -9.93 2.04 -2.59
C VAL A 51 -8.50 2.54 -2.69
N ALA A 52 -7.71 2.02 -3.63
CA ALA A 52 -6.34 2.46 -3.88
C ALA A 52 -6.29 3.94 -4.25
N PHE A 53 -7.17 4.40 -5.14
CA PHE A 53 -7.23 5.81 -5.53
C PHE A 53 -7.59 6.72 -4.35
N LEU A 54 -8.62 6.37 -3.57
CA LEU A 54 -9.03 7.16 -2.41
C LEU A 54 -7.96 7.17 -1.32
N GLY A 55 -7.35 6.01 -1.04
CA GLY A 55 -6.26 5.88 -0.07
C GLY A 55 -5.03 6.68 -0.49
N PHE A 56 -4.61 6.57 -1.75
CA PHE A 56 -3.50 7.34 -2.29
C PHE A 56 -3.76 8.85 -2.24
N ARG A 57 -4.97 9.28 -2.60
CA ARG A 57 -5.36 10.68 -2.58
C ARG A 57 -5.41 11.25 -1.15
N TRP A 58 -5.95 10.49 -0.20
CA TRP A 58 -5.94 10.87 1.23
C TRP A 58 -4.51 10.93 1.78
N TRP A 59 -3.66 9.98 1.42
CA TRP A 59 -2.26 9.96 1.82
C TRP A 59 -1.49 11.17 1.29
N LEU A 60 -1.65 11.52 0.00
CA LEU A 60 -1.03 12.72 -0.58
C LEU A 60 -1.42 14.00 0.18
N GLN A 61 -2.72 14.18 0.49
CA GLN A 61 -3.18 15.35 1.23
C GLN A 61 -2.56 15.46 2.63
N ARG A 62 -2.21 14.34 3.26
CA ARG A 62 -1.59 14.30 4.60
C ARG A 62 -0.07 14.39 4.55
N ASN A 63 0.54 13.96 3.45
CA ASN A 63 2.00 13.90 3.32
C ASN A 63 2.60 15.09 2.55
N ILE A 64 1.77 15.87 1.85
CA ILE A 64 2.20 17.10 1.19
C ILE A 64 2.40 18.20 2.24
N VAL A 65 3.55 18.87 2.16
CA VAL A 65 3.97 19.97 3.03
C VAL A 65 4.30 21.17 2.15
N SER A 66 3.75 22.34 2.47
CA SER A 66 4.13 23.61 1.85
C SER A 66 4.87 24.44 2.89
N ASP A 67 6.13 24.75 2.63
CA ASP A 67 6.97 25.52 3.53
C ASP A 67 7.99 26.36 2.73
N LYS A 68 8.74 27.21 3.41
CA LYS A 68 9.76 28.07 2.80
C LYS A 68 11.15 27.46 2.94
N CYS A 69 11.99 27.66 1.93
CA CYS A 69 13.40 27.28 2.02
C CYS A 69 14.10 28.09 3.11
N PRO A 70 14.81 27.47 4.08
CA PRO A 70 15.51 28.19 5.14
C PRO A 70 16.76 28.97 4.66
N VAL A 71 17.14 28.84 3.38
CA VAL A 71 18.31 29.51 2.80
C VAL A 71 17.92 30.69 1.91
N CYS A 72 16.90 30.54 1.07
CA CYS A 72 16.49 31.57 0.10
C CYS A 72 15.05 32.05 0.26
N GLU A 73 14.33 31.56 1.28
CA GLU A 73 12.93 31.88 1.60
C GLU A 73 11.91 31.58 0.50
N TYR A 74 12.31 30.87 -0.56
CA TYR A 74 11.41 30.45 -1.62
C TYR A 74 10.40 29.41 -1.11
N GLU A 75 9.11 29.67 -1.32
CA GLU A 75 8.01 28.78 -0.92
C GLU A 75 7.76 27.74 -2.01
N PHE A 76 7.76 26.46 -1.61
CA PHE A 76 7.45 25.37 -2.52
C PHE A 76 6.89 24.17 -1.76
N THR A 77 6.42 23.19 -2.51
CA THR A 77 5.77 22.00 -1.96
C THR A 77 6.71 20.80 -1.98
N GLY A 78 6.77 20.07 -0.86
CA GLY A 78 7.54 18.85 -0.69
C GLY A 78 6.71 17.72 -0.11
N LEU A 79 7.26 16.50 -0.15
CA LEU A 79 6.69 15.36 0.55
C LEU A 79 7.35 15.22 1.92
N ASN A 80 6.56 14.98 2.96
CA ASN A 80 7.09 14.74 4.30
C ASN A 80 7.96 13.47 4.32
N ASN A 81 9.00 13.47 5.15
CA ASN A 81 10.02 12.42 5.26
C ASN A 81 10.76 12.13 3.93
N SER A 82 10.98 13.16 3.11
CA SER A 82 11.77 13.05 1.87
C SER A 82 12.92 14.05 1.85
N GLN A 83 13.94 13.73 1.07
CA GLN A 83 15.02 14.64 0.73
C GLN A 83 14.74 15.23 -0.65
N LEU A 84 14.84 16.55 -0.75
CA LEU A 84 14.54 17.28 -1.98
C LEU A 84 15.55 18.41 -2.19
N GLN A 85 15.63 18.89 -3.42
CA GLN A 85 16.50 20.01 -3.76
C GLN A 85 15.64 21.24 -4.02
N CYS A 86 15.99 22.37 -3.41
CA CYS A 86 15.25 23.61 -3.62
C CYS A 86 15.35 24.02 -5.10
N PRO A 87 14.23 24.28 -5.79
CA PRO A 87 14.24 24.65 -7.21
C PRO A 87 14.81 26.05 -7.46
N ASN A 88 14.90 26.90 -6.43
CA ASN A 88 15.39 28.28 -6.55
C ASN A 88 16.90 28.41 -6.28
N CYS A 89 17.41 27.83 -5.19
CA CYS A 89 18.82 27.96 -4.79
C CYS A 89 19.66 26.69 -4.95
N GLY A 90 19.05 25.53 -5.26
CA GLY A 90 19.76 24.27 -5.40
C GLY A 90 20.20 23.62 -4.08
N GLU A 91 19.78 24.16 -2.92
CA GLU A 91 20.11 23.60 -1.61
C GLU A 91 19.45 22.24 -1.37
N ARG A 92 20.14 21.32 -0.69
CA ARG A 92 19.57 20.03 -0.28
C ARG A 92 18.84 20.17 1.05
N LEU A 93 17.56 19.87 1.04
CA LEU A 93 16.67 20.00 2.19
C LEU A 93 16.09 18.64 2.57
N SER A 94 15.86 18.47 3.87
CA SER A 94 15.16 17.35 4.47
C SER A 94 13.82 17.84 4.98
N VAL A 95 12.73 17.19 4.57
CA VAL A 95 11.38 17.52 5.06
C VAL A 95 11.09 16.66 6.28
N GLN A 96 11.09 17.27 7.46
CA GLN A 96 10.79 16.58 8.72
C GLN A 96 9.76 17.36 9.52
N GLN A 97 8.84 16.64 10.14
CA GLN A 97 7.80 17.22 11.02
C GLN A 97 6.95 18.32 10.37
N GLY A 98 6.79 18.28 9.03
CA GLY A 98 6.02 19.29 8.32
C GLY A 98 6.79 20.59 8.02
N HIS A 99 8.12 20.59 8.17
CA HIS A 99 8.96 21.74 7.89
C HIS A 99 10.19 21.39 7.04
N PHE A 100 10.71 22.38 6.33
CA PHE A 100 11.96 22.26 5.57
C PHE A 100 13.16 22.57 6.45
N GLN A 101 14.05 21.58 6.59
CA GLN A 101 15.28 21.69 7.35
C GLN A 101 16.48 21.48 6.42
N ARG A 102 17.64 22.05 6.75
CA ARG A 102 18.87 21.75 6.01
C ARG A 102 19.22 20.27 6.17
N PHE A 103 19.74 19.67 5.10
CA PHE A 103 20.25 18.32 5.19
C PHE A 103 21.52 18.28 6.06
N ALA A 104 21.39 17.79 7.29
CA ALA A 104 22.52 17.47 8.16
C ALA A 104 22.60 15.95 8.33
N PRO A 105 23.75 15.31 8.08
CA PRO A 105 23.95 13.93 8.48
C PRO A 105 23.86 13.81 10.01
N GLU A 106 23.29 12.71 10.49
CA GLU A 106 23.25 12.35 11.91
C GLU A 106 24.64 12.51 12.54
N GLY A 107 24.75 13.36 13.57
CA GLY A 107 26.01 13.66 14.27
C GLY A 107 26.65 15.01 13.93
N THR A 108 26.06 15.84 13.07
CA THR A 108 26.51 17.23 12.85
C THR A 108 25.66 18.20 13.67
N ILE A 109 26.30 19.00 14.54
CA ILE A 109 25.63 20.06 15.31
C ILE A 109 25.71 21.36 14.49
N ASP A 110 24.59 22.03 14.27
CA ASP A 110 24.56 23.37 13.67
C ASP A 110 25.09 24.38 14.69
N VAL A 111 26.28 24.94 14.46
CA VAL A 111 26.92 25.90 15.36
C VAL A 111 26.64 27.32 14.85
N THR A 112 25.83 28.06 15.60
CA THR A 112 25.66 29.50 15.39
C THR A 112 26.83 30.23 16.06
N ALA A 113 27.74 30.81 15.26
CA ALA A 113 28.81 31.65 15.80
C ALA A 113 28.22 32.97 16.32
N VAL A 114 28.43 33.26 17.60
CA VAL A 114 28.12 34.56 18.19
C VAL A 114 29.44 35.31 18.38
N GLU A 115 29.59 36.43 17.69
CA GLU A 115 30.75 37.31 17.89
C GLU A 115 30.65 37.99 19.26
N VAL A 116 31.56 37.65 20.17
CA VAL A 116 31.67 38.31 21.47
C VAL A 116 32.64 39.49 21.33
N PRO A 117 32.22 40.75 21.61
CA PRO A 117 33.13 41.88 21.55
C PRO A 117 34.22 41.72 22.61
N ALA A 118 35.48 41.82 22.19
CA ALA A 118 36.63 41.77 23.09
C ALA A 118 36.58 42.98 24.02
N GLN A 119 36.51 42.74 25.34
CA GLN A 119 36.76 43.78 26.33
C GLN A 119 38.26 44.11 26.27
N SER A 120 38.58 45.31 25.78
CA SER A 120 39.92 45.88 25.90
C SER A 120 40.19 46.07 27.39
N LEU A 121 41.19 45.37 27.92
CA LEU A 121 41.71 45.63 29.25
C LEU A 121 42.63 46.86 29.11
N GLU A 122 42.16 48.01 29.59
CA GLU A 122 42.99 49.21 29.76
C GLU A 122 43.95 49.00 30.95
N ASP A 123 45.23 49.29 30.72
CA ASP A 123 46.39 49.14 31.64
C ASP A 123 46.30 49.98 32.92
#